data_AF-A0A0Q4R4C1-F1
#
_entry.id   AF-A0A0Q4R4C1-F1
#
_cell.length_a   1.000
_cell.length_b   1.000
_cell.length_c   1.000
_cell.angle_alpha   90.00
_cell.angle_beta   90.00
_cell.angle_gamma   90.00
#
_symmetry.space_group_name_H-M   'P 1'
#
loop_
_entity.id
_entity.type
_entity.pdbx_description
1 polymer ?
#
loop_
_entity_poly.entity_id
_entity_poly.type
_entity_poly.pdbx_seq_one_letter_code
_entity_poly.pdbx_strand_id
1 'polypeptide(L)'
;MNLNNELISQQQIDNQLIYILDKKAFKLLVNNPVIEGQRIGALDMVFNMMNFVQKYTLFSLAFYPLGDQNRWMFCLLFNMNNKLQRVQIENVQCQECNWFGVIANPTIPELYYGCPDRWEALDEAHKTPRVNCPNCSSSLPRHSIWASS
;
A
#
# COMPACT_ATOMS: atom_id res chain seq x y z
N MET A 1 -4.86 27.89 -7.21
CA MET A 1 -3.66 27.21 -6.68
C MET A 1 -3.98 25.72 -6.65
N ASN A 2 -3.29 24.91 -7.45
CA ASN A 2 -3.59 23.48 -7.58
C ASN A 2 -2.90 22.77 -6.40
N LEU A 3 -3.58 22.73 -5.24
CA LEU A 3 -3.08 22.14 -3.98
C LEU A 3 -2.62 20.68 -4.12
N ASN A 4 -2.98 20.03 -5.22
CA ASN A 4 -2.56 18.69 -5.59
C ASN A 4 -1.04 18.56 -5.75
N ASN A 5 -0.30 19.60 -6.14
CA ASN A 5 1.13 19.44 -6.47
C ASN A 5 2.07 19.52 -5.25
N GLU A 6 1.65 20.13 -4.13
CA GLU A 6 2.50 20.25 -2.93
C GLU A 6 2.25 19.14 -1.90
N LEU A 7 1.08 18.47 -1.97
CA LEU A 7 0.61 17.51 -0.97
C LEU A 7 0.59 16.06 -1.48
N ILE A 8 0.85 15.88 -2.78
CA ILE A 8 0.96 14.58 -3.44
C ILE A 8 2.40 14.46 -3.95
N SER A 9 3.14 13.49 -3.43
CA SER A 9 4.48 13.19 -3.91
C SER A 9 4.43 12.11 -5.00
N GLN A 10 5.22 12.30 -6.05
CA GLN A 10 5.32 11.33 -7.14
C GLN A 10 6.59 10.49 -6.95
N GLN A 11 6.46 9.17 -7.08
CA GLN A 11 7.60 8.24 -7.05
C GLN A 11 7.49 7.16 -8.13
N GLN A 12 8.64 6.67 -8.58
CA GLN A 12 8.72 5.46 -9.40
C GLN A 12 8.95 4.25 -8.48
N ILE A 13 7.99 3.35 -8.43
CA ILE A 13 8.08 2.09 -7.67
C ILE A 13 7.59 0.97 -8.59
N ASP A 14 8.38 -0.10 -8.72
CA ASP A 14 8.11 -1.22 -9.63
C ASP A 14 7.94 -0.75 -11.10
N ASN A 15 8.77 0.21 -11.52
CA ASN A 15 8.71 0.89 -12.81
C ASN A 15 7.35 1.53 -13.14
N GLN A 16 6.51 1.77 -12.12
CA GLN A 16 5.24 2.47 -12.26
C GLN A 16 5.28 3.81 -11.50
N LEU A 17 4.77 4.86 -12.14
CA LEU A 17 4.56 6.15 -11.48
C LEU A 17 3.41 6.03 -10.48
N ILE A 18 3.69 6.32 -9.22
CA ILE A 18 2.73 6.27 -8.12
C ILE A 18 2.67 7.62 -7.42
N TYR A 19 1.46 7.99 -6.99
CA TYR A 19 1.12 9.24 -6.33
C TYR A 19 0.85 8.96 -4.85
N ILE A 20 1.80 9.29 -3.99
CA ILE A 20 1.72 9.08 -2.54
C ILE A 20 1.04 10.28 -1.90
N LEU A 21 -0.04 10.02 -1.19
CA LEU A 21 -0.86 11.05 -0.56
C LEU A 21 -0.41 11.34 0.86
N ASP A 22 -0.27 12.62 1.19
CA ASP A 22 -0.30 13.03 2.58
C ASP A 22 -1.74 13.07 3.15
N LYS A 23 -1.84 13.20 4.48
CA LYS A 23 -3.11 13.24 5.20
C LYS A 23 -4.01 14.41 4.80
N LYS A 24 -3.43 15.59 4.53
CA LYS A 24 -4.16 16.78 4.06
C LYS A 24 -4.63 16.59 2.62
N ALA A 25 -3.79 16.01 1.74
CA ALA A 25 -4.14 15.66 0.37
C ALA A 25 -5.36 14.76 0.32
N PHE A 26 -5.40 13.72 1.16
CA PHE A 26 -6.56 12.83 1.21
C PHE A 26 -7.86 13.56 1.57
N LYS A 27 -7.82 14.47 2.56
CA LYS A 27 -9.00 15.28 2.93
C LYS A 27 -9.47 16.16 1.76
N LEU A 28 -8.55 16.68 0.97
CA LEU A 28 -8.90 17.47 -0.22
C LEU A 28 -9.50 16.56 -1.30
N LEU A 29 -8.91 15.40 -1.55
CA LEU A 29 -9.39 14.43 -2.53
C LEU A 29 -10.80 13.90 -2.22
N VAL A 30 -11.14 13.71 -0.95
CA VAL A 30 -12.52 13.33 -0.55
C VAL A 30 -13.56 14.34 -1.04
N ASN A 31 -13.23 15.63 -1.04
CA ASN A 31 -14.14 16.69 -1.48
C ASN A 31 -14.04 16.97 -2.99
N ASN A 32 -12.86 16.77 -3.57
CA ASN A 32 -12.61 16.96 -5.00
C ASN A 32 -11.72 15.81 -5.51
N PRO A 33 -12.33 14.69 -5.99
CA PRO A 33 -11.63 13.44 -6.24
C PRO A 33 -10.89 13.47 -7.58
N VAL A 34 -9.91 14.37 -7.72
CA VAL A 34 -9.20 14.61 -8.97
C VAL A 34 -7.70 14.63 -8.74
N ILE A 35 -6.96 13.76 -9.45
CA ILE A 35 -5.50 13.80 -9.58
C ILE A 35 -5.17 13.96 -11.07
N GLU A 36 -4.24 14.86 -11.41
CA GLU A 36 -3.83 15.13 -12.80
C GLU A 36 -5.01 15.37 -13.77
N GLY A 37 -6.05 16.08 -13.30
CA GLY A 37 -7.25 16.37 -14.09
C GLY A 37 -8.19 15.18 -14.32
N GLN A 38 -7.87 14.01 -13.75
CA GLN A 38 -8.69 12.80 -13.88
C GLN A 38 -9.43 12.49 -12.58
N ARG A 39 -10.70 12.07 -12.71
CA ARG A 39 -11.52 11.71 -11.56
C ARG A 39 -11.13 10.33 -11.02
N ILE A 40 -11.00 10.24 -9.70
CA ILE A 40 -10.71 9.02 -8.97
C ILE A 40 -12.01 8.44 -8.40
N GLY A 41 -12.20 7.12 -8.56
CA GLY A 41 -13.32 6.38 -7.97
C GLY A 41 -12.98 5.74 -6.62
N ALA A 42 -13.97 5.09 -6.00
CA ALA A 42 -13.79 4.21 -4.84
C ALA A 42 -13.13 4.85 -3.58
N LEU A 43 -13.27 6.17 -3.39
CA LEU A 43 -12.67 6.86 -2.23
C LEU A 43 -13.25 6.39 -0.88
N ASP A 44 -14.47 5.86 -0.87
CA ASP A 44 -15.10 5.21 0.27
C ASP A 44 -14.31 3.98 0.74
N MET A 45 -13.82 3.14 -0.19
CA MET A 45 -12.97 2.00 0.13
C MET A 45 -11.63 2.44 0.73
N VAL A 46 -11.10 3.57 0.23
CA VAL A 46 -9.80 4.11 0.62
C VAL A 46 -9.84 4.78 2.00
N PHE A 47 -11.00 5.21 2.49
CA PHE A 47 -11.15 5.83 3.80
C PHE A 47 -10.60 4.94 4.94
N ASN A 48 -10.87 3.64 4.89
CA ASN A 48 -10.35 2.68 5.88
C ASN A 48 -8.83 2.54 5.80
N MET A 49 -8.26 2.56 4.59
CA MET A 49 -6.81 2.56 4.41
C MET A 49 -6.15 3.81 4.97
N MET A 50 -6.77 4.98 4.81
CA MET A 50 -6.26 6.21 5.39
C MET A 50 -6.29 6.18 6.93
N ASN A 51 -7.34 5.61 7.54
CA ASN A 51 -7.35 5.40 8.99
C ASN A 51 -6.20 4.50 9.44
N PHE A 52 -5.89 3.45 8.67
CA PHE A 52 -4.74 2.58 8.93
C PHE A 52 -3.41 3.33 8.83
N VAL A 53 -3.19 4.10 7.76
CA VAL A 53 -1.99 4.94 7.55
C VAL A 53 -1.82 5.98 8.67
N GLN A 54 -2.92 6.55 9.16
CA GLN A 54 -2.86 7.48 10.29
C GLN A 54 -2.50 6.80 11.61
N LYS A 55 -2.88 5.52 11.79
CA LYS A 55 -2.51 4.72 12.96
C LYS A 55 -1.05 4.27 12.90
N TYR A 56 -0.55 3.93 11.70
CA TYR A 56 0.78 3.36 11.51
C TYR A 56 1.62 4.21 10.55
N THR A 57 2.53 5.02 11.10
CA THR A 57 3.34 6.01 10.36
C THR A 57 4.33 5.41 9.36
N LEU A 58 4.61 4.11 9.44
CA LEU A 58 5.44 3.39 8.46
C LEU A 58 4.70 3.13 7.15
N PHE A 59 3.39 3.37 7.10
CA PHE A 59 2.60 3.14 5.91
C PHE A 59 2.28 4.45 5.20
N SER A 60 2.03 4.34 3.90
CA SER A 60 1.52 5.43 3.08
C SER A 60 0.44 4.90 2.15
N LEU A 61 -0.50 5.78 1.80
CA LEU A 61 -1.52 5.48 0.81
C LEU A 61 -1.07 6.05 -0.53
N ALA A 62 -1.15 5.24 -1.58
CA ALA A 62 -0.74 5.66 -2.90
C ALA A 62 -1.77 5.30 -3.96
N PHE A 63 -1.84 6.14 -5.00
CA PHE A 63 -2.71 5.99 -6.15
C PHE A 63 -1.87 5.85 -7.43
N TYR A 64 -2.34 5.07 -8.38
CA TYR A 64 -1.66 4.92 -9.67
C TYR A 64 -2.67 4.73 -10.81
N PRO A 65 -2.35 5.25 -12.01
CA PRO A 65 -3.15 5.01 -13.20
C PRO A 65 -2.93 3.58 -13.74
N LEU A 66 -4.01 2.95 -14.19
CA LEU A 66 -4.01 1.70 -14.94
C LEU A 66 -4.05 2.00 -16.45
N GLY A 67 -2.88 2.20 -17.04
CA GLY A 67 -2.71 2.40 -18.49
C GLY A 67 -3.62 3.50 -19.07
N ASP A 68 -4.06 3.30 -20.31
CA ASP A 68 -4.71 4.35 -21.12
C ASP A 68 -6.19 4.59 -20.79
N GLN A 69 -6.77 3.84 -19.84
CA GLN A 69 -8.22 3.83 -19.60
C GLN A 69 -8.70 4.84 -18.55
N ASN A 70 -7.85 5.79 -18.12
CA ASN A 70 -8.17 6.76 -17.06
C ASN A 70 -8.71 6.10 -15.77
N ARG A 71 -8.35 4.83 -15.53
CA ARG A 71 -8.74 4.10 -14.33
C ARG A 71 -7.65 4.25 -13.30
N TRP A 72 -8.06 4.61 -12.08
CA TRP A 72 -7.16 4.74 -10.96
C TRP A 72 -7.31 3.56 -10.02
N MET A 73 -6.19 3.07 -9.52
CA MET A 73 -6.11 2.10 -8.45
C MET A 73 -5.37 2.70 -7.27
N PHE A 74 -5.46 2.01 -6.13
CA PHE A 74 -4.81 2.42 -4.90
C PHE A 74 -4.12 1.21 -4.27
N CYS A 75 -3.09 1.48 -3.48
CA CYS A 75 -2.43 0.48 -2.65
C CYS A 75 -1.88 1.12 -1.38
N LEU A 76 -1.56 0.28 -0.40
CA LEU A 76 -0.73 0.67 0.72
C LEU A 76 0.73 0.40 0.38
N LEU A 77 1.57 1.34 0.77
CA LEU A 77 3.02 1.23 0.74
C LEU A 77 3.53 1.08 2.16
N PHE A 78 4.44 0.14 2.39
CA PHE A 78 5.18 0.01 3.63
C PHE A 78 6.61 0.53 3.44
N ASN A 79 7.06 1.41 4.34
CA ASN A 79 8.42 1.92 4.34
C ASN A 79 9.36 0.96 5.08
N MET A 80 10.13 0.20 4.30
CA MET A 80 11.18 -0.69 4.77
C MET A 80 12.55 -0.03 4.58
N ASN A 81 13.02 0.71 5.59
CA ASN A 81 14.33 1.37 5.59
C ASN A 81 14.58 2.25 4.34
N ASN A 82 13.64 3.15 4.03
CA ASN A 82 13.64 4.04 2.86
C ASN A 82 13.36 3.35 1.52
N LYS A 83 13.06 2.05 1.50
CA LYS A 83 12.47 1.37 0.34
C LYS A 83 10.97 1.22 0.55
N LEU A 84 10.17 1.73 -0.38
CA LEU A 84 8.72 1.56 -0.35
C LEU A 84 8.34 0.24 -1.01
N GLN A 85 7.53 -0.56 -0.32
CA GLN A 85 7.06 -1.86 -0.78
C GLN A 85 5.53 -1.86 -0.81
N ARG A 86 4.93 -2.27 -1.94
CA ARG A 86 3.48 -2.48 -2.01
C ARG A 86 3.07 -3.61 -1.08
N VAL A 87 1.98 -3.40 -0.35
CA VAL A 87 1.47 -4.40 0.60
C VAL A 87 -0.04 -4.45 0.62
N GLN A 88 -0.56 -5.64 0.85
CA GLN A 88 -1.93 -5.86 1.31
C GLN A 88 -1.92 -6.08 2.82
N ILE A 89 -2.89 -5.48 3.50
CA ILE A 89 -3.10 -5.70 4.92
C ILE A 89 -4.03 -6.90 5.11
N GLU A 90 -3.60 -7.88 5.91
CA GLU A 90 -4.36 -9.10 6.21
C GLU A 90 -4.47 -9.29 7.73
N ASN A 91 -5.63 -9.75 8.20
CA ASN A 91 -5.77 -10.26 9.56
C ASN A 91 -5.39 -11.75 9.55
N VAL A 92 -4.51 -12.16 10.45
CA VAL A 92 -4.03 -13.54 10.54
C VAL A 92 -3.97 -14.01 11.99
N GLN A 93 -3.99 -15.33 12.16
CA GLN A 93 -3.76 -15.99 13.43
C GLN A 93 -2.49 -16.84 13.35
N CYS A 94 -1.60 -16.70 14.33
CA CYS A 94 -0.44 -17.58 14.47
C CYS A 94 -0.91 -18.99 14.86
N GLN A 95 -0.46 -20.00 14.11
CA GLN A 95 -0.86 -21.40 14.32
C GLN A 95 -0.22 -22.04 15.57
N GLU A 96 0.86 -21.46 16.09
CA GLU A 96 1.60 -21.99 17.24
C GLU A 96 1.13 -21.43 18.59
N CYS A 97 0.85 -20.12 18.66
CA CYS A 97 0.49 -19.46 19.93
C CYS A 97 -0.86 -18.75 19.91
N ASN A 98 -1.65 -18.90 18.85
CA ASN A 98 -2.96 -18.27 18.66
C ASN A 98 -2.96 -16.74 18.71
N TRP A 99 -1.80 -16.09 18.59
CA TRP A 99 -1.74 -14.63 18.46
C TRP A 99 -2.55 -14.20 17.23
N PHE A 100 -3.46 -13.25 17.42
CA PHE A 100 -4.28 -12.69 16.35
C PHE A 100 -3.86 -11.23 16.13
N GLY A 101 -3.62 -10.88 14.88
CA GLY A 101 -3.22 -9.52 14.54
C GLY A 101 -3.18 -9.28 13.05
N VAL A 102 -2.59 -8.15 12.72
CA VAL A 102 -2.52 -7.61 11.37
C VAL A 102 -1.12 -7.79 10.82
N ILE A 103 -1.02 -8.15 9.53
CA ILE A 103 0.23 -8.25 8.79
C ILE A 103 0.22 -7.40 7.52
N ALA A 104 1.40 -7.09 7.01
CA ALA A 104 1.60 -6.53 5.68
C ALA A 104 2.21 -7.58 4.75
N ASN A 105 1.46 -7.99 3.73
CA ASN A 105 1.86 -9.00 2.75
C ASN A 105 2.14 -8.37 1.38
N PRO A 106 3.40 -8.43 0.88
CA PRO A 106 3.75 -7.85 -0.41
C PRO A 106 3.53 -8.81 -1.59
N THR A 107 3.20 -10.09 -1.35
CA THR A 107 3.21 -11.12 -2.40
C THR A 107 1.85 -11.34 -3.07
N ILE A 108 0.96 -10.36 -2.99
CA ILE A 108 -0.37 -10.43 -3.59
C ILE A 108 -0.28 -9.94 -5.05
N PRO A 109 -0.58 -10.78 -6.06
CA PRO A 109 -0.42 -10.40 -7.48
C PRO A 109 -1.18 -9.14 -7.89
N GLU A 110 -2.36 -8.91 -7.31
CA GLU A 110 -3.23 -7.77 -7.57
C GLU A 110 -2.57 -6.43 -7.23
N LEU A 111 -1.56 -6.40 -6.35
CA LEU A 111 -0.82 -5.18 -6.01
C LEU A 111 -0.02 -4.61 -7.19
N TYR A 112 0.34 -5.46 -8.15
CA TYR A 112 1.20 -5.15 -9.29
C TYR A 112 0.43 -4.98 -10.60
N TYR A 113 -0.90 -4.83 -10.53
CA TYR A 113 -1.70 -4.52 -11.71
C TYR A 113 -1.30 -3.17 -12.31
N GLY A 114 -1.06 -3.16 -13.63
CA GLY A 114 -0.61 -1.99 -14.36
C GLY A 114 0.89 -1.70 -14.28
N CYS A 115 1.66 -2.47 -13.50
CA CYS A 115 3.12 -2.41 -13.56
C CYS A 115 3.61 -2.87 -14.94
N PRO A 116 4.60 -2.19 -15.56
CA PRO A 116 5.16 -2.61 -16.86
C PRO A 116 5.72 -4.03 -16.85
N ASP A 117 6.47 -4.40 -15.80
CA ASP A 117 6.90 -5.78 -15.56
C ASP A 117 6.36 -6.28 -14.21
N ARG A 118 5.09 -6.67 -14.24
CA ARG A 118 4.38 -7.12 -13.03
C ARG A 118 5.01 -8.37 -12.38
N TRP A 119 5.65 -9.22 -13.19
CA TRP A 119 6.14 -10.52 -12.71
C TRP A 119 7.50 -10.35 -12.05
N GLU A 120 8.38 -9.52 -12.61
CA GLU A 120 9.62 -9.12 -11.96
C GLU A 120 9.35 -8.42 -10.62
N ALA A 121 8.41 -7.47 -10.60
CA ALA A 121 8.03 -6.79 -9.36
C ALA A 121 7.49 -7.75 -8.27
N LEU A 122 6.67 -8.72 -8.68
CA LEU A 122 6.17 -9.75 -7.77
C LEU A 122 7.28 -10.70 -7.29
N ASP A 123 8.23 -11.07 -8.15
CA ASP A 123 9.38 -11.90 -7.77
C ASP A 123 10.27 -11.19 -6.75
N GLU A 124 10.55 -9.91 -6.96
CA GLU A 124 11.28 -9.07 -5.99
C GLU A 124 10.55 -8.98 -4.65
N ALA A 125 9.21 -8.88 -4.67
CA ALA A 125 8.42 -8.88 -3.45
C ALA A 125 8.57 -10.17 -2.64
N HIS A 126 8.66 -11.33 -3.31
CA HIS A 126 8.88 -12.62 -2.65
C HIS A 126 10.27 -12.74 -2.00
N LYS A 127 11.26 -11.97 -2.45
CA LYS A 127 12.61 -11.93 -1.88
C LYS A 127 12.70 -11.07 -0.61
N THR A 128 11.64 -10.33 -0.28
CA THR A 128 11.63 -9.46 0.90
C THR A 128 11.76 -10.28 2.20
N PRO A 129 12.61 -9.87 3.16
CA PRO A 129 12.75 -10.59 4.43
C PRO A 129 11.42 -10.73 5.17
N ARG A 130 11.11 -11.94 5.59
CA ARG A 130 9.87 -12.25 6.32
C ARG A 130 10.04 -11.92 7.80
N VAL A 131 8.98 -11.41 8.42
CA VAL A 131 8.87 -11.30 9.87
C VAL A 131 8.10 -12.48 10.44
N ASN A 132 8.43 -12.84 11.68
CA ASN A 132 7.77 -13.90 12.43
C ASN A 132 6.67 -13.35 13.34
N CYS A 133 5.94 -14.25 14.00
CA CYS A 133 4.95 -13.90 15.01
C CYS A 133 5.61 -13.06 16.13
N PRO A 134 5.08 -11.87 16.46
CA PRO A 134 5.68 -11.01 17.49
C PRO A 134 5.55 -11.60 18.90
N ASN A 135 4.66 -12.56 19.12
CA ASN A 135 4.43 -13.17 20.43
C ASN A 135 5.31 -14.40 20.70
N CYS A 136 5.51 -15.28 19.72
CA CYS A 136 6.23 -16.55 19.91
C CYS A 136 7.41 -16.76 18.96
N SER A 137 7.68 -15.82 18.05
CA SER A 137 8.73 -15.91 17.03
C SER A 137 8.59 -17.05 16.01
N SER A 138 7.51 -17.83 16.04
CA SER A 138 7.20 -18.81 14.99
C SER A 138 6.82 -18.15 13.66
N SER A 139 6.98 -18.90 12.56
CA SER A 139 6.57 -18.43 11.23
C SER A 139 5.07 -18.12 11.17
N LEU A 140 4.72 -17.03 10.49
CA LEU A 140 3.33 -16.66 10.21
C LEU A 140 2.80 -17.46 8.99
N PRO A 141 1.48 -17.72 8.93
CA PRO A 141 0.88 -18.56 7.87
C PRO A 141 0.91 -17.91 6.47
N ARG A 142 1.18 -16.61 6.40
CA ARG A 142 1.22 -15.81 5.16
C ARG A 142 2.58 -15.11 5.07
N HIS A 143 3.01 -14.74 3.86
CA HIS A 143 4.20 -13.90 3.72
C HIS A 143 3.92 -12.56 4.42
N SER A 144 4.79 -12.16 5.34
CA SER A 144 4.62 -10.95 6.13
C SER A 144 5.96 -10.25 6.24
N ILE A 145 5.96 -8.94 6.01
CA ILE A 145 7.15 -8.07 6.18
C ILE A 145 6.98 -7.10 7.35
N TRP A 146 5.80 -7.13 7.99
CA TRP A 146 5.46 -6.35 9.18
C TRP A 146 4.27 -7.00 9.89
N ALA A 147 4.23 -6.94 11.22
CA ALA A 147 3.13 -7.47 12.03
C ALA A 147 2.83 -6.56 13.24
N SER A 148 1.55 -6.39 13.59
CA SER A 148 1.10 -5.69 14.80
C SER A 148 -0.22 -6.25 15.30
N SER A 149 -0.44 -6.20 16.62
CA SER A 149 -1.77 -6.33 17.23
C SER A 149 -2.55 -5.02 17.17
#